data_AF-A0A7C5NX87-F1
#
_entry.id   AF-A0A7C5NX87-F1
#
_cell.length_a   1.000
_cell.length_b   1.000
_cell.length_c   1.000
_cell.angle_alpha   90.00
_cell.angle_beta   90.00
_cell.angle_gamma   90.00
#
_symmetry.space_group_name_H-M   'P 1'
#
loop_
_entity.id
_entity.type
_entity.pdbx_description
1 polymer ?
#
loop_
_entity_poly.entity_id
_entity_poly.type
_entity_poly.pdbx_seq_one_letter_code
_entity_poly.pdbx_strand_id
1 'polypeptide(L)'
;MKKIINILLLLIMFFLQNISYSQNVLNSPYKCIANHLNYLNQPDYDTKMAVRSFVIEKDTSEAIDLAIKLKKIYDGMGLYVPVEKIPDNPDYIDTTSNKHRYVIFPERLPQIYVEKIDSAWYYPPTIYASIESIYREVYPFGDDILKNLLPSFGQKKFLGLFVWQYLGFLIIIVIALILHIILNHSFKPIISIIANKVFKTHLDLPIKYNKTARILSLILIFFLLKYAFALLELPINISAFLITSVDIINIVFIGILAYHLLDIAISFLAYLASKTSSKMDDQFLPIIRQLIKLLIITLVSIKVLILLNINVTALI
;
A
#
# COMPACT_ATOMS: atom_id res chain seq x y z
N MET A 1 -60.99 -25.56 15.20
CA MET A 1 -59.74 -25.60 14.40
C MET A 1 -59.56 -24.37 13.51
N LYS A 2 -60.50 -23.98 12.64
CA LYS A 2 -60.38 -22.78 11.76
C LYS A 2 -60.09 -21.46 12.50
N LYS A 3 -60.67 -21.24 13.69
CA LYS A 3 -60.40 -20.03 14.50
C LYS A 3 -58.96 -19.94 15.02
N ILE A 4 -58.35 -21.08 15.37
CA ILE A 4 -56.97 -21.13 15.87
C ILE A 4 -55.97 -20.89 14.73
N ILE A 5 -56.26 -21.42 13.54
CA ILE A 5 -55.46 -21.20 12.33
C ILE A 5 -55.47 -19.71 11.93
N ASN A 6 -56.63 -19.05 11.99
CA ASN A 6 -56.72 -17.62 11.66
C ASN A 6 -55.97 -16.73 12.67
N ILE A 7 -55.96 -17.09 13.96
CA ILE A 7 -55.19 -16.37 14.99
C ILE A 7 -53.68 -16.57 14.77
N LEU A 8 -53.25 -17.79 14.41
CA LEU A 8 -51.85 -18.07 14.10
C LEU A 8 -51.38 -17.31 12.84
N LEU A 9 -52.24 -17.21 11.82
CA LEU A 9 -51.95 -16.44 10.60
C LEU A 9 -51.85 -14.94 10.88
N LEU A 10 -52.71 -14.41 11.77
CA LEU A 10 -52.65 -13.00 12.18
C LEU A 10 -51.38 -12.70 12.98
N LEU A 11 -50.95 -13.64 13.83
CA LEU A 11 -49.71 -13.52 14.59
C LEU A 11 -48.49 -13.53 13.66
N ILE A 12 -48.48 -14.40 12.66
CA ILE A 12 -47.43 -14.45 11.63
C ILE A 12 -47.39 -13.16 10.81
N MET A 13 -48.54 -12.61 10.41
CA MET A 13 -48.59 -11.30 9.74
C MET A 13 -48.11 -10.15 10.63
N PHE A 14 -48.39 -10.18 11.93
CA PHE A 14 -47.90 -9.18 12.88
C PHE A 14 -46.38 -9.28 13.10
N PHE A 15 -45.82 -10.50 13.07
CA PHE A 15 -44.37 -10.71 13.11
C PHE A 15 -43.69 -10.34 11.77
N LEU A 16 -44.37 -10.52 10.63
CA LEU A 16 -43.87 -10.11 9.31
C LEU A 16 -43.87 -8.59 9.10
N GLN A 17 -44.74 -7.84 9.79
CA GLN A 17 -44.79 -6.37 9.70
C GLN A 17 -43.62 -5.65 10.41
N ASN A 18 -42.78 -6.37 11.17
CA ASN A 18 -41.62 -5.79 11.84
C ASN A 18 -40.28 -6.05 11.14
N ILE A 19 -40.28 -6.66 9.96
CA ILE A 19 -39.10 -6.62 9.08
C ILE A 19 -39.21 -5.34 8.25
N SER A 20 -39.12 -4.19 8.92
CA SER A 20 -38.61 -3.01 8.25
C SER A 20 -37.15 -3.30 7.96
N TYR A 21 -36.83 -3.64 6.72
CA TYR A 21 -35.46 -3.48 6.23
C TYR A 21 -35.13 -2.02 6.47
N SER A 22 -34.41 -1.71 7.55
CA SER A 22 -33.86 -0.38 7.75
C SER A 22 -33.09 -0.09 6.46
N GLN A 23 -33.57 0.85 5.65
CA GLN A 23 -32.69 1.44 4.65
C GLN A 23 -31.47 1.88 5.44
N ASN A 24 -30.32 1.24 5.23
CA ASN A 24 -29.06 1.63 5.85
C ASN A 24 -28.81 3.08 5.48
N VAL A 25 -29.29 4.01 6.30
CA VAL A 25 -29.10 5.43 6.08
C VAL A 25 -27.62 5.66 6.27
N LEU A 26 -26.92 5.99 5.18
CA LEU A 26 -25.49 6.28 5.18
C LEU A 26 -25.25 7.65 5.80
N ASN A 27 -25.72 7.88 7.03
CA ASN A 27 -25.76 9.21 7.62
C ASN A 27 -24.45 9.62 8.27
N SER A 28 -23.39 8.80 8.23
CA SER A 28 -22.06 9.14 8.77
C SER A 28 -20.95 8.57 7.87
N PRO A 29 -19.71 9.11 7.97
CA PRO A 29 -18.55 8.54 7.29
C PRO A 29 -18.38 7.04 7.60
N TYR A 30 -18.52 6.68 8.88
CA TYR A 30 -18.45 5.29 9.34
C TYR A 30 -19.44 4.39 8.59
N LYS A 31 -20.72 4.74 8.54
CA LYS A 31 -21.74 3.88 7.90
C LYS A 31 -21.54 3.75 6.40
N CYS A 32 -21.12 4.82 5.72
CA CYS A 32 -20.79 4.79 4.30
C CYS A 32 -19.67 3.80 3.99
N ILE A 33 -18.55 3.91 4.71
CA ILE A 33 -17.35 3.09 4.48
C ILE A 33 -17.57 1.65 4.95
N ALA A 34 -18.20 1.45 6.11
CA ALA A 34 -18.55 0.13 6.61
C ALA A 34 -19.49 -0.61 5.65
N ASN A 35 -20.49 0.07 5.09
CA ASN A 35 -21.38 -0.51 4.09
C ASN A 35 -20.58 -0.99 2.86
N HIS A 36 -19.68 -0.17 2.33
CA HIS A 36 -18.85 -0.55 1.18
C HIS A 36 -18.00 -1.79 1.46
N LEU A 37 -17.28 -1.81 2.59
CA LEU A 37 -16.33 -2.88 2.88
C LEU A 37 -16.98 -4.18 3.33
N ASN A 38 -18.04 -4.12 4.15
CA ASN A 38 -18.69 -5.32 4.69
C ASN A 38 -19.29 -6.18 3.57
N TYR A 39 -19.99 -5.55 2.62
CA TYR A 39 -20.64 -6.25 1.52
C TYR A 39 -19.69 -6.69 0.39
N LEU A 40 -18.41 -6.35 0.46
CA LEU A 40 -17.38 -6.87 -0.45
C LEU A 40 -16.47 -7.91 0.23
N ASN A 41 -16.75 -8.25 1.49
CA ASN A 41 -16.07 -9.30 2.23
C ASN A 41 -16.99 -10.52 2.39
N GLN A 42 -16.39 -11.70 2.56
CA GLN A 42 -17.13 -12.92 2.88
C GLN A 42 -17.43 -12.94 4.39
N PRO A 43 -18.61 -13.46 4.83
CA PRO A 43 -19.63 -14.15 4.04
C PRO A 43 -20.68 -13.24 3.38
N ASP A 44 -20.77 -11.97 3.76
CA ASP A 44 -21.84 -11.05 3.38
C ASP A 44 -21.68 -10.44 1.98
N TYR A 45 -21.05 -11.16 1.06
CA TYR A 45 -20.70 -10.63 -0.26
C TYR A 45 -21.95 -10.31 -1.10
N ASP A 46 -22.23 -9.02 -1.27
CA ASP A 46 -23.31 -8.48 -2.09
C ASP A 46 -22.89 -7.16 -2.75
N THR A 47 -22.52 -7.24 -4.03
CA THR A 47 -22.05 -6.07 -4.79
C THR A 47 -23.12 -4.98 -4.92
N LYS A 48 -24.41 -5.33 -4.92
CA LYS A 48 -25.50 -4.34 -5.02
C LYS A 48 -25.63 -3.52 -3.74
N MET A 49 -25.38 -4.15 -2.60
CA MET A 49 -25.39 -3.47 -1.31
C MET A 49 -24.15 -2.59 -1.12
N ALA A 50 -22.97 -3.09 -1.52
CA ALA A 50 -21.72 -2.33 -1.44
C ALA A 50 -21.77 -1.00 -2.21
N VAL A 51 -22.39 -1.01 -3.39
CA VAL A 51 -22.48 0.15 -4.28
C VAL A 51 -23.38 1.27 -3.76
N ARG A 52 -24.22 1.02 -2.76
CA ARG A 52 -25.03 2.08 -2.13
C ARG A 52 -24.17 3.19 -1.52
N SER A 53 -22.90 2.91 -1.22
CA SER A 53 -21.93 3.90 -0.74
C SER A 53 -21.41 4.84 -1.83
N PHE A 54 -21.75 4.61 -3.09
CA PHE A 54 -21.33 5.43 -4.24
C PHE A 54 -22.53 6.20 -4.80
N VAL A 55 -22.28 7.40 -5.32
CA VAL A 55 -23.30 8.15 -6.06
C VAL A 55 -23.49 7.51 -7.43
N ILE A 56 -24.67 6.94 -7.67
CA ILE A 56 -25.00 6.28 -8.94
C ILE A 56 -25.78 7.28 -9.80
N GLU A 57 -25.18 7.74 -10.89
CA GLU A 57 -25.89 8.65 -11.80
C GLU A 57 -26.72 7.90 -12.84
N LYS A 58 -26.21 6.83 -13.48
CA LYS A 58 -26.93 6.10 -14.55
C LYS A 58 -26.60 4.61 -14.73
N ASP A 59 -25.38 4.13 -14.48
CA ASP A 59 -24.99 2.72 -14.69
C ASP A 59 -24.62 2.02 -13.37
N THR A 60 -25.38 0.96 -13.03
CA THR A 60 -25.11 0.15 -11.84
C THR A 60 -23.84 -0.70 -12.02
N SER A 61 -23.49 -1.07 -13.25
CA SER A 61 -22.31 -1.92 -13.53
C SER A 61 -21.00 -1.18 -13.31
N GLU A 62 -20.90 0.06 -13.80
CA GLU A 62 -19.71 0.90 -13.60
C GLU A 62 -19.48 1.20 -12.11
N ALA A 63 -20.55 1.48 -11.37
CA ALA A 63 -20.45 1.71 -9.93
C ALA A 63 -20.04 0.45 -9.14
N ILE A 64 -20.48 -0.75 -9.57
CA ILE A 64 -20.00 -2.03 -9.02
C ILE A 64 -18.50 -2.18 -9.27
N ASP A 65 -18.05 -1.93 -10.49
CA ASP A 65 -16.63 -2.03 -10.85
C ASP A 65 -15.77 -1.07 -10.02
N LEU A 66 -16.19 0.19 -9.87
CA LEU A 66 -15.53 1.18 -9.02
C LEU A 66 -15.45 0.73 -7.55
N ALA A 67 -16.54 0.19 -6.99
CA ALA A 67 -16.56 -0.31 -5.62
C ALA A 67 -15.58 -1.47 -5.41
N ILE A 68 -15.52 -2.41 -6.37
CA ILE A 68 -14.59 -3.54 -6.34
C ILE A 68 -13.15 -3.04 -6.49
N LYS A 69 -12.87 -2.16 -7.46
CA LYS A 69 -11.55 -1.58 -7.69
C LYS A 69 -11.05 -0.82 -6.46
N LEU A 70 -11.91 -0.04 -5.81
CA LEU A 70 -11.54 0.68 -4.59
C LEU A 70 -11.11 -0.28 -3.47
N LYS A 71 -11.84 -1.38 -3.27
CA LYS A 71 -11.42 -2.41 -2.32
C LYS A 71 -10.09 -3.04 -2.71
N LYS A 72 -9.92 -3.40 -3.99
CA LYS A 72 -8.66 -3.97 -4.50
C LYS A 72 -7.48 -3.02 -4.36
N ILE A 73 -7.69 -1.71 -4.44
CA ILE A 73 -6.65 -0.71 -4.15
C ILE A 73 -6.21 -0.83 -2.70
N TYR A 74 -7.15 -0.86 -1.75
CA TYR A 74 -6.82 -1.02 -0.33
C TYR A 74 -6.08 -2.34 -0.09
N ASP A 75 -6.60 -3.44 -0.62
CA ASP A 75 -5.99 -4.78 -0.47
C ASP A 75 -4.59 -4.83 -1.11
N GLY A 76 -4.44 -4.35 -2.35
CA GLY A 76 -3.19 -4.40 -3.11
C GLY A 76 -2.12 -3.42 -2.61
N MET A 77 -2.51 -2.37 -1.89
CA MET A 77 -1.59 -1.46 -1.19
C MET A 77 -1.34 -1.86 0.27
N GLY A 78 -2.02 -2.91 0.77
CA GLY A 78 -1.89 -3.37 2.15
C GLY A 78 -2.45 -2.38 3.17
N LEU A 79 -3.46 -1.61 2.76
CA LEU A 79 -4.09 -0.57 3.58
C LEU A 79 -5.29 -1.14 4.32
N TYR A 80 -5.05 -1.66 5.52
CA TYR A 80 -6.13 -2.07 6.41
C TYR A 80 -6.93 -0.84 6.86
N VAL A 81 -8.23 -0.80 6.55
CA VAL A 81 -9.13 0.29 6.98
C VAL A 81 -9.57 0.02 8.42
N PRO A 82 -9.14 0.84 9.40
CA PRO A 82 -9.57 0.68 10.79
C PRO A 82 -10.97 1.28 10.94
N VAL A 83 -12.00 0.53 10.55
CA VAL A 83 -13.39 1.00 10.50
C VAL A 83 -13.83 1.54 11.86
N GLU A 84 -13.31 0.99 12.95
CA GLU A 84 -13.60 1.38 14.33
C GLU A 84 -13.10 2.79 14.70
N LYS A 85 -12.14 3.32 13.95
CA LYS A 85 -11.60 4.68 14.14
C LYS A 85 -12.29 5.73 13.29
N ILE A 86 -13.20 5.32 12.42
CA ILE A 86 -13.90 6.24 11.51
C ILE A 86 -15.00 6.97 12.30
N PRO A 87 -15.13 8.30 12.17
CA PRO A 87 -16.19 9.06 12.83
C PRO A 87 -17.59 8.57 12.46
N ASP A 88 -18.42 8.30 13.47
CA ASP A 88 -19.86 8.02 13.33
C ASP A 88 -20.72 9.28 13.60
N ASN A 89 -20.17 10.46 13.28
CA ASN A 89 -20.88 11.73 13.41
C ASN A 89 -21.45 12.15 12.04
N PRO A 90 -22.78 12.35 11.90
CA PRO A 90 -23.40 12.82 10.67
C PRO A 90 -22.95 14.19 10.17
N ASP A 91 -22.49 15.04 11.08
CA ASP A 91 -22.03 16.40 10.79
C ASP A 91 -20.51 16.50 10.91
N TYR A 92 -19.78 15.40 10.68
CA TYR A 92 -18.32 15.42 10.63
C TYR A 92 -17.81 16.47 9.64
N ILE A 93 -16.84 17.27 10.09
CA ILE A 93 -16.14 18.27 9.27
C ILE A 93 -14.65 17.97 9.37
N ASP A 94 -13.99 17.86 8.22
CA ASP A 94 -12.53 17.77 8.17
C ASP A 94 -11.93 19.14 8.48
N THR A 95 -11.12 19.19 9.54
CA THR A 95 -10.48 20.42 10.04
C THR A 95 -9.49 21.02 9.04
N THR A 96 -8.98 20.22 8.10
CA THR A 96 -8.00 20.66 7.10
C THR A 96 -8.69 21.37 5.93
N SER A 97 -9.80 20.81 5.45
CA SER A 97 -10.54 21.35 4.30
C SER A 97 -11.73 22.23 4.68
N ASN A 98 -12.14 22.22 5.95
CA ASN A 98 -13.35 22.85 6.47
C ASN A 98 -14.63 22.46 5.69
N LYS A 99 -14.69 21.20 5.26
CA LYS A 99 -15.80 20.61 4.49
C LYS A 99 -16.32 19.35 5.18
N HIS A 100 -17.57 18.99 4.89
CA HIS A 100 -18.15 17.69 5.28
C HIS A 100 -17.55 16.55 4.44
N ARG A 101 -16.28 16.26 4.69
CA ARG A 101 -15.46 15.31 3.96
C ARG A 101 -14.64 14.49 4.95
N TYR A 102 -14.42 13.21 4.69
CA TYR A 102 -13.52 12.36 5.47
C TYR A 102 -12.58 11.59 4.55
N VAL A 103 -11.28 11.74 4.77
CA VAL A 103 -10.21 11.06 4.04
C VAL A 103 -9.70 9.90 4.90
N ILE A 104 -9.75 8.67 4.37
CA ILE A 104 -9.43 7.45 5.13
C ILE A 104 -7.92 7.34 5.39
N PHE A 105 -7.12 7.61 4.35
CA PHE A 105 -5.66 7.54 4.40
C PHE A 105 -5.05 8.85 3.90
N PRO A 106 -5.02 9.93 4.69
CA PRO A 106 -4.59 11.25 4.23
C PRO A 106 -3.17 11.29 3.67
N GLU A 107 -2.25 10.49 4.24
CA GLU A 107 -0.85 10.45 3.82
C GLU A 107 -0.60 9.57 2.58
N ARG A 108 -1.49 8.62 2.28
CA ARG A 108 -1.28 7.60 1.23
C ARG A 108 -2.26 7.69 0.08
N LEU A 109 -3.52 8.05 0.35
CA LEU A 109 -4.61 8.20 -0.61
C LEU A 109 -5.43 9.48 -0.31
N PRO A 110 -4.82 10.68 -0.29
CA PRO A 110 -5.53 11.94 -0.02
C PRO A 110 -6.69 12.22 -0.98
N GLN A 111 -6.62 11.68 -2.20
CA GLN A 111 -7.62 11.80 -3.24
C GLN A 111 -8.86 10.91 -3.05
N ILE A 112 -8.81 9.94 -2.13
CA ILE A 112 -9.93 9.03 -1.85
C ILE A 112 -10.60 9.45 -0.54
N TYR A 113 -11.85 9.89 -0.66
CA TYR A 113 -12.62 10.40 0.47
C TYR A 113 -14.11 10.13 0.30
N VAL A 114 -14.83 10.17 1.41
CA VAL A 114 -16.29 10.28 1.43
C VAL A 114 -16.68 11.71 1.76
N GLU A 115 -17.79 12.19 1.19
CA GLU A 115 -18.34 13.49 1.54
C GLU A 115 -19.85 13.44 1.71
N LYS A 116 -20.38 14.40 2.46
CA LYS A 116 -21.82 14.54 2.68
C LYS A 116 -22.45 15.21 1.47
N ILE A 117 -23.37 14.51 0.83
CA ILE A 117 -24.17 14.99 -0.29
C ILE A 117 -25.63 14.93 0.16
N ASP A 118 -26.27 16.09 0.19
CA ASP A 118 -27.59 16.30 0.80
C ASP A 118 -27.64 15.86 2.27
N SER A 119 -28.21 14.68 2.54
CA SER A 119 -28.46 14.14 3.88
C SER A 119 -27.66 12.87 4.19
N ALA A 120 -26.84 12.39 3.27
CA ALA A 120 -26.10 11.14 3.40
C ALA A 120 -24.66 11.26 2.89
N TRP A 121 -23.83 10.32 3.29
CA TRP A 121 -22.40 10.25 3.00
C TRP A 121 -22.15 9.25 1.88
N TYR A 122 -21.37 9.66 0.89
CA TYR A 122 -21.05 8.86 -0.27
C TYR A 122 -19.60 9.03 -0.69
N TYR A 123 -19.10 8.08 -1.47
CA TYR A 123 -18.00 8.31 -2.39
C TYR A 123 -18.53 9.17 -3.55
N PRO A 124 -18.06 10.42 -3.70
CA PRO A 124 -18.57 11.33 -4.72
C PRO A 124 -18.02 11.00 -6.11
N PRO A 125 -18.72 11.38 -7.20
CA PRO A 125 -18.24 11.14 -8.57
C PRO A 125 -16.86 11.74 -8.87
N THR A 126 -16.48 12.80 -8.13
CA THR A 126 -15.19 13.50 -8.29
C THR A 126 -13.98 12.62 -8.04
N ILE A 127 -14.10 11.49 -7.32
CA ILE A 127 -12.98 10.56 -7.07
C ILE A 127 -12.89 9.40 -8.05
N TYR A 128 -13.88 9.20 -8.93
CA TYR A 128 -13.96 7.98 -9.76
C TYR A 128 -12.76 7.86 -10.71
N ALA A 129 -12.37 8.97 -11.35
CA ALA A 129 -11.16 9.00 -12.17
C ALA A 129 -9.88 8.70 -11.38
N SER A 130 -9.84 9.09 -10.09
CA SER A 130 -8.74 8.76 -9.20
C SER A 130 -8.72 7.28 -8.85
N ILE A 131 -9.87 6.66 -8.57
CA ILE A 131 -9.98 5.21 -8.37
C ILE A 131 -9.40 4.46 -9.58
N GLU A 132 -9.82 4.83 -10.78
CA GLU A 132 -9.31 4.22 -12.02
C GLU A 132 -7.79 4.38 -12.20
N SER A 133 -7.26 5.58 -11.96
CA SER A 133 -5.82 5.84 -12.08
C SER A 133 -5.02 5.01 -11.09
N ILE A 134 -5.40 5.06 -9.81
CA ILE A 134 -4.70 4.36 -8.73
C ILE A 134 -4.82 2.85 -8.94
N TYR A 135 -5.97 2.35 -9.40
CA TYR A 135 -6.13 0.93 -9.72
C TYR A 135 -5.10 0.46 -10.75
N ARG A 136 -4.91 1.22 -11.84
CA ARG A 136 -3.89 0.91 -12.85
C ARG A 136 -2.45 1.04 -12.33
N GLU A 137 -2.22 1.93 -11.37
CA GLU A 137 -0.92 2.02 -10.71
C GLU A 137 -0.63 0.80 -9.82
N VAL A 138 -1.63 0.32 -9.07
CA VAL A 138 -1.49 -0.85 -8.19
C VAL A 138 -1.46 -2.16 -8.99
N TYR A 139 -2.23 -2.25 -10.08
CA TYR A 139 -2.35 -3.42 -10.97
C TYR A 139 -1.95 -3.06 -12.41
N PRO A 140 -0.67 -2.74 -12.69
CA PRO A 140 -0.23 -2.27 -14.00
C PRO A 140 -0.37 -3.33 -15.11
N PHE A 141 -0.47 -4.60 -14.71
CA PHE A 141 -0.66 -5.73 -15.62
C PHE A 141 -2.08 -6.32 -15.54
N GLY A 142 -3.00 -5.70 -14.79
CA GLY A 142 -4.29 -6.29 -14.46
C GLY A 142 -4.22 -7.30 -13.31
N ASP A 143 -5.36 -7.68 -12.77
CA ASP A 143 -5.54 -8.53 -11.58
C ASP A 143 -5.93 -9.99 -11.91
N ASP A 144 -6.14 -10.29 -13.19
CA ASP A 144 -6.64 -11.56 -13.68
C ASP A 144 -5.55 -12.46 -14.27
N ILE A 145 -4.34 -11.95 -14.55
CA ILE A 145 -3.23 -12.71 -15.15
C ILE A 145 -2.97 -14.03 -14.44
N LEU A 146 -2.77 -14.00 -13.12
CA LEU A 146 -2.43 -15.22 -12.36
C LEU A 146 -3.61 -16.21 -12.30
N LYS A 147 -4.85 -15.71 -12.25
CA LYS A 147 -6.06 -16.54 -12.27
C LYS A 147 -6.23 -17.24 -13.62
N ASN A 148 -5.98 -16.52 -14.71
CA ASN A 148 -6.07 -17.04 -16.07
C ASN A 148 -4.98 -18.06 -16.37
N LEU A 149 -3.78 -17.91 -15.77
CA LEU A 149 -2.69 -18.88 -15.87
C LEU A 149 -2.95 -20.17 -15.07
N LEU A 150 -3.74 -20.11 -13.98
CA LEU A 150 -3.97 -21.21 -13.04
C LEU A 150 -5.47 -21.50 -12.78
N PRO A 151 -6.30 -21.73 -13.81
CA PRO A 151 -7.76 -21.64 -13.70
C PRO A 151 -8.43 -22.77 -12.90
N SER A 152 -7.83 -23.97 -12.80
CA SER A 152 -8.53 -25.17 -12.32
C SER A 152 -8.09 -25.70 -10.96
N PHE A 153 -6.90 -25.36 -10.46
CA PHE A 153 -6.33 -25.98 -9.24
C PHE A 153 -6.64 -25.22 -7.94
N GLY A 154 -7.28 -24.04 -8.02
CA GLY A 154 -7.14 -23.02 -6.98
C GLY A 154 -8.32 -22.76 -6.03
N GLN A 155 -9.54 -23.21 -6.31
CA GLN A 155 -10.71 -22.73 -5.54
C GLN A 155 -10.84 -23.30 -4.12
N LYS A 156 -10.09 -24.37 -3.80
CA LYS A 156 -10.05 -24.90 -2.43
C LYS A 156 -9.24 -23.96 -1.55
N LYS A 157 -9.82 -23.62 -0.39
CA LYS A 157 -9.12 -22.89 0.66
C LYS A 157 -8.36 -23.88 1.54
N PHE A 158 -7.11 -23.57 1.83
CA PHE A 158 -6.27 -24.23 2.82
C PHE A 158 -5.69 -23.14 3.74
N LEU A 159 -5.88 -23.28 5.05
CA LEU A 159 -5.46 -22.27 6.05
C LEU A 159 -5.89 -20.82 5.73
N GLY A 160 -7.09 -20.65 5.17
CA GLY A 160 -7.65 -19.32 4.84
C GLY A 160 -7.16 -18.71 3.52
N LEU A 161 -6.20 -19.34 2.83
CA LEU A 161 -5.71 -18.95 1.51
C LEU A 161 -6.15 -19.96 0.44
N PHE A 162 -6.29 -19.51 -0.79
CA PHE A 162 -6.51 -20.39 -1.93
C PHE A 162 -5.22 -21.13 -2.31
N VAL A 163 -5.34 -22.39 -2.76
CA VAL A 163 -4.18 -23.21 -3.14
C VAL A 163 -3.28 -22.52 -4.19
N TRP A 164 -3.88 -21.79 -5.13
CA TRP A 164 -3.14 -21.06 -6.17
C TRP A 164 -2.29 -19.91 -5.60
N GLN A 165 -2.66 -19.31 -4.46
CA GLN A 165 -1.90 -18.23 -3.84
C GLN A 165 -0.54 -18.72 -3.33
N TYR A 166 -0.48 -19.95 -2.79
CA TYR A 166 0.78 -20.59 -2.39
C TYR A 166 1.70 -20.86 -3.59
N LEU A 167 1.14 -21.34 -4.70
CA LEU A 167 1.90 -21.52 -5.93
C LEU A 167 2.39 -20.16 -6.47
N GLY A 168 1.55 -19.14 -6.40
CA GLY A 168 1.90 -17.76 -6.74
C GLY A 168 3.09 -17.24 -5.95
N PHE A 169 3.16 -17.48 -4.64
CA PHE A 169 4.34 -17.15 -3.82
C PHE A 169 5.62 -17.82 -4.35
N LEU A 170 5.56 -19.11 -4.67
CA LEU A 170 6.71 -19.85 -5.20
C LEU A 170 7.17 -19.24 -6.53
N ILE A 171 6.23 -18.96 -7.44
CA ILE A 171 6.53 -18.33 -8.73
C ILE A 171 7.18 -16.95 -8.52
N ILE A 172 6.65 -16.13 -7.61
CA ILE A 172 7.19 -14.81 -7.29
C ILE A 172 8.62 -14.92 -6.76
N ILE A 173 8.92 -15.88 -5.89
CA ILE A 173 10.28 -16.11 -5.38
C ILE A 173 11.24 -16.45 -6.52
N VAL A 174 10.85 -17.38 -7.40
CA VAL A 174 11.68 -17.78 -8.55
C VAL A 174 11.94 -16.59 -9.48
N ILE A 175 10.90 -15.82 -9.81
CA ILE A 175 11.02 -14.62 -10.65
C ILE A 175 11.92 -13.58 -9.98
N ALA A 176 11.76 -13.34 -8.67
CA ALA A 176 12.59 -12.40 -7.92
C ALA A 176 14.07 -12.80 -7.93
N LEU A 177 14.39 -14.10 -7.80
CA LEU A 177 15.77 -14.60 -7.88
C LEU A 177 16.36 -14.42 -9.29
N ILE A 178 15.60 -14.75 -10.34
CA ILE A 178 16.03 -14.55 -11.73
C ILE A 178 16.27 -13.06 -11.99
N LEU A 179 15.33 -12.21 -11.58
CA LEU A 179 15.42 -10.77 -11.75
C LEU A 179 16.59 -10.18 -10.96
N HIS A 180 16.91 -10.71 -9.76
CA HIS A 180 18.10 -10.34 -9.02
C HIS A 180 19.38 -10.54 -9.83
N ILE A 181 19.53 -11.71 -10.43
CA ILE A 181 20.72 -12.07 -11.21
C ILE A 181 20.85 -11.11 -12.39
N ILE A 182 19.75 -10.87 -13.12
CA ILE A 182 19.71 -9.98 -14.28
C ILE A 182 20.06 -8.54 -13.86
N LEU A 183 19.35 -7.97 -12.88
CA LEU A 183 19.54 -6.59 -12.43
C LEU A 183 20.95 -6.37 -11.86
N ASN A 184 21.45 -7.29 -11.04
CA ASN A 184 22.81 -7.19 -10.49
C ASN A 184 23.87 -7.27 -11.59
N HIS A 185 23.65 -8.07 -12.63
CA HIS A 185 24.51 -8.10 -13.80
C HIS A 185 24.46 -6.77 -14.57
N SER A 186 23.28 -6.21 -14.80
CA SER A 186 23.09 -4.95 -15.52
C SER A 186 23.57 -3.71 -14.77
N PHE A 187 23.46 -3.66 -13.44
CA PHE A 187 23.86 -2.48 -12.65
C PHE A 187 25.38 -2.35 -12.48
N LYS A 188 26.14 -3.45 -12.46
CA LYS A 188 27.60 -3.42 -12.36
C LYS A 188 28.28 -2.52 -13.42
N PRO A 189 28.05 -2.70 -14.73
CA PRO A 189 28.69 -1.86 -15.74
C PRO A 189 28.23 -0.40 -15.63
N ILE A 190 26.95 -0.14 -15.37
CA ILE A 190 26.40 1.21 -15.21
C ILE A 190 27.12 1.96 -14.09
N ILE A 191 27.22 1.34 -12.91
CA ILE A 191 27.89 1.92 -11.75
C ILE A 191 29.37 2.14 -12.03
N SER A 192 30.04 1.19 -12.69
CA SER A 192 31.44 1.33 -13.05
C SER A 192 31.67 2.51 -14.02
N ILE A 193 30.81 2.70 -15.02
CA ILE A 193 30.92 3.81 -15.98
C ILE A 193 30.75 5.15 -15.26
N ILE A 194 29.70 5.28 -14.43
CA ILE A 194 29.43 6.51 -13.69
C ILE A 194 30.59 6.83 -12.76
N ALA A 195 31.04 5.84 -11.99
CA ALA A 195 32.10 6.04 -11.02
C ALA A 195 33.44 6.38 -11.68
N ASN A 196 33.82 5.72 -12.78
CA ASN A 196 35.05 6.04 -13.50
C ASN A 196 35.00 7.47 -14.10
N LYS A 197 33.83 7.92 -14.57
CA LYS A 197 33.64 9.28 -15.10
C LYS A 197 33.75 10.36 -14.01
N VAL A 198 33.17 10.09 -12.83
CA VAL A 198 33.13 11.05 -11.71
C VAL A 198 34.47 11.08 -10.96
N PHE A 199 35.04 9.93 -10.66
CA PHE A 199 36.17 9.81 -9.73
C PHE A 199 37.54 9.79 -10.43
N LYS A 200 37.61 9.46 -11.73
CA LYS A 200 38.86 9.45 -12.55
C LYS A 200 40.08 8.81 -11.84
N THR A 201 39.89 7.79 -10.99
CA THR A 201 40.94 7.22 -10.14
C THR A 201 40.87 5.70 -10.04
N HIS A 202 42.04 5.07 -9.85
CA HIS A 202 42.25 3.65 -9.57
C HIS A 202 42.16 3.33 -8.05
N LEU A 203 41.26 3.96 -7.31
CA LEU A 203 40.96 3.51 -5.94
C LEU A 203 40.38 2.08 -6.01
N ASP A 204 40.38 1.34 -4.89
CA ASP A 204 39.79 -0.02 -4.71
C ASP A 204 38.26 -0.06 -4.90
N LEU A 205 37.80 0.54 -5.99
CA LEU A 205 36.44 0.77 -6.40
C LEU A 205 35.74 -0.48 -6.96
N PRO A 206 36.41 -1.45 -7.63
CA PRO A 206 35.73 -2.63 -8.18
C PRO A 206 34.93 -3.41 -7.14
N ILE A 207 35.48 -3.54 -5.92
CA ILE A 207 34.82 -4.23 -4.80
C ILE A 207 33.62 -3.41 -4.29
N LYS A 208 33.77 -2.08 -4.21
CA LYS A 208 32.70 -1.16 -3.78
C LYS A 208 31.55 -1.12 -4.80
N TYR A 209 31.81 -1.23 -6.10
CA TYR A 209 30.79 -1.26 -7.15
C TYR A 209 29.89 -2.48 -7.09
N ASN A 210 30.47 -3.66 -6.88
CA ASN A 210 29.72 -4.91 -6.77
C ASN A 210 28.73 -4.87 -5.60
N LYS A 211 29.14 -4.28 -4.47
CA LYS A 211 28.27 -4.10 -3.31
C LYS A 211 27.11 -3.12 -3.62
N THR A 212 27.40 -1.98 -4.26
CA THR A 212 26.37 -1.01 -4.66
C THR A 212 25.36 -1.61 -5.62
N ALA A 213 25.81 -2.33 -6.66
CA ALA A 213 24.97 -2.99 -7.65
C ALA A 213 24.01 -3.99 -6.99
N ARG A 214 24.53 -4.79 -6.06
CA ARG A 214 23.72 -5.75 -5.30
C ARG A 214 22.65 -5.06 -4.48
N ILE A 215 23.00 -4.04 -3.70
CA ILE A 215 22.04 -3.30 -2.86
C ILE A 215 20.95 -2.66 -3.74
N LEU A 216 21.34 -2.00 -4.85
CA LEU A 216 20.39 -1.40 -5.79
C LEU A 216 19.45 -2.44 -6.41
N SER A 217 19.97 -3.61 -6.79
CA SER A 217 19.13 -4.68 -7.32
C SER A 217 18.11 -5.16 -6.29
N LEU A 218 18.51 -5.28 -5.01
CA LEU A 218 17.60 -5.69 -3.95
C LEU A 218 16.51 -4.65 -3.70
N ILE A 219 16.85 -3.36 -3.64
CA ILE A 219 15.87 -2.27 -3.52
C ILE A 219 14.85 -2.35 -4.66
N LEU A 220 15.30 -2.52 -5.90
CA LEU A 220 14.39 -2.60 -7.04
C LEU A 220 13.51 -3.86 -6.99
N ILE A 221 14.04 -5.00 -6.56
CA ILE A 221 13.26 -6.24 -6.41
C ILE A 221 12.19 -6.08 -5.34
N PHE A 222 12.55 -5.59 -4.15
CA PHE A 222 11.58 -5.36 -3.08
C PHE A 222 10.55 -4.31 -3.48
N PHE A 223 10.94 -3.29 -4.24
CA PHE A 223 9.97 -2.36 -4.83
C PHE A 223 8.98 -3.09 -5.76
N LEU A 224 9.48 -3.95 -6.65
CA LEU A 224 8.65 -4.70 -7.60
C LEU A 224 7.79 -5.80 -6.95
N LEU A 225 8.25 -6.36 -5.83
CA LEU A 225 7.52 -7.38 -5.06
C LEU A 225 6.16 -6.88 -4.59
N LYS A 226 5.96 -5.57 -4.42
CA LYS A 226 4.66 -4.99 -4.04
C LYS A 226 3.59 -5.28 -5.10
N TYR A 227 3.90 -5.02 -6.36
CA TYR A 227 3.00 -5.32 -7.47
C TYR A 227 2.76 -6.83 -7.57
N ALA A 228 3.80 -7.63 -7.37
CA ALA A 228 3.67 -9.08 -7.37
C ALA A 228 2.75 -9.60 -6.26
N PHE A 229 2.81 -9.03 -5.06
CA PHE A 229 1.92 -9.40 -3.95
C PHE A 229 0.49 -8.92 -4.14
N ALA A 230 0.28 -7.73 -4.74
CA ALA A 230 -1.06 -7.27 -5.09
C ALA A 230 -1.78 -8.28 -6.00
N LEU A 231 -1.07 -8.86 -6.98
CA LEU A 231 -1.61 -9.86 -7.90
C LEU A 231 -2.08 -11.16 -7.22
N LEU A 232 -1.61 -11.45 -6.00
CA LEU A 232 -2.05 -12.64 -5.26
C LEU A 232 -3.43 -12.48 -4.61
N GLU A 233 -4.00 -11.27 -4.58
CA GLU A 233 -5.30 -10.97 -3.94
C GLU A 233 -5.42 -11.59 -2.53
N LEU A 234 -4.39 -11.37 -1.72
CA LEU A 234 -4.32 -11.94 -0.38
C LEU A 234 -5.37 -11.30 0.54
N PRO A 235 -5.83 -12.02 1.59
CA PRO A 235 -6.61 -11.41 2.66
C PRO A 235 -5.92 -10.16 3.21
N ILE A 236 -6.69 -9.11 3.50
CA ILE A 236 -6.16 -7.78 3.85
C ILE A 236 -5.11 -7.82 4.96
N ASN A 237 -5.29 -8.65 6.00
CA ASN A 237 -4.34 -8.76 7.11
C ASN A 237 -2.97 -9.28 6.66
N ILE A 238 -2.97 -10.24 5.72
CA ILE A 238 -1.73 -10.83 5.17
C ILE A 238 -1.09 -9.84 4.20
N SER A 239 -1.89 -9.19 3.35
CA SER A 239 -1.40 -8.18 2.41
C SER A 239 -0.76 -6.99 3.14
N ALA A 240 -1.45 -6.44 4.15
CA ALA A 240 -0.95 -5.36 4.98
C ALA A 240 0.37 -5.71 5.68
N PHE A 241 0.48 -6.92 6.22
CA PHE A 241 1.71 -7.41 6.84
C PHE A 241 2.86 -7.51 5.83
N LEU A 242 2.63 -8.13 4.66
CA LEU A 242 3.66 -8.34 3.64
C LEU A 242 4.13 -7.04 3.01
N ILE A 243 3.20 -6.16 2.63
CA ILE A 243 3.54 -4.88 2.00
C ILE A 243 4.27 -3.97 2.99
N THR A 244 3.81 -3.89 4.25
CA THR A 244 4.53 -3.17 5.31
C THR A 244 5.92 -3.75 5.54
N SER A 245 6.06 -5.08 5.54
CA SER A 245 7.38 -5.73 5.69
C SER A 245 8.31 -5.39 4.52
N VAL A 246 7.80 -5.41 3.29
CA VAL A 246 8.55 -5.01 2.10
C VAL A 246 8.94 -3.53 2.15
N ASP A 247 8.05 -2.65 2.60
CA ASP A 247 8.33 -1.22 2.79
C ASP A 247 9.47 -1.01 3.79
N ILE A 248 9.42 -1.67 4.95
CA ILE A 248 10.47 -1.59 5.97
C ILE A 248 11.80 -2.10 5.42
N ILE A 249 11.81 -3.27 4.78
CA ILE A 249 13.02 -3.85 4.18
C ILE A 249 13.61 -2.90 3.13
N ASN A 250 12.78 -2.32 2.27
CA ASN A 250 13.21 -1.33 1.28
C ASN A 250 13.86 -0.11 1.94
N ILE A 251 13.23 0.47 2.97
CA ILE A 251 13.75 1.64 3.67
C ILE A 251 15.10 1.34 4.33
N VAL A 252 15.26 0.15 4.93
CA VAL A 252 16.53 -0.30 5.49
C VAL A 252 17.61 -0.42 4.40
N PHE A 253 17.30 -1.04 3.25
CA PHE A 253 18.25 -1.14 2.13
C PHE A 253 18.61 0.23 1.53
N ILE A 254 17.66 1.16 1.43
CA ILE A 254 17.93 2.55 1.03
C ILE A 254 18.87 3.22 2.04
N GLY A 255 18.67 3.01 3.34
CA GLY A 255 19.58 3.46 4.39
C GLY A 255 20.99 2.90 4.21
N ILE A 256 21.12 1.59 4.00
CA ILE A 256 22.40 0.92 3.74
C ILE A 256 23.08 1.49 2.47
N LEU A 257 22.30 1.76 1.42
CA LEU A 257 22.81 2.39 0.20
C LEU A 257 23.32 3.79 0.48
N ALA A 258 22.57 4.62 1.21
CA ALA A 258 22.97 5.97 1.58
C ALA A 258 24.27 5.98 2.40
N TYR A 259 24.41 5.05 3.35
CA TYR A 259 25.65 4.83 4.10
C TYR A 259 26.84 4.52 3.18
N HIS A 260 26.64 3.61 2.24
CA HIS A 260 27.69 3.19 1.32
C HIS A 260 28.09 4.31 0.34
N LEU A 261 27.11 5.09 -0.14
CA LEU A 261 27.36 6.27 -0.97
C LEU A 261 28.08 7.37 -0.21
N LEU A 262 27.74 7.60 1.06
CA LEU A 262 28.46 8.54 1.93
C LEU A 262 29.92 8.12 2.10
N ASP A 263 30.19 6.84 2.37
CA ASP A 263 31.57 6.35 2.52
C ASP A 263 32.37 6.53 1.22
N ILE A 264 31.75 6.35 0.04
CA ILE A 264 32.37 6.66 -1.26
C ILE A 264 32.64 8.16 -1.40
N ALA A 265 31.67 9.02 -1.06
CA ALA A 265 31.81 10.47 -1.14
C ALA A 265 32.93 11.00 -0.23
N ILE A 266 33.00 10.54 1.02
CA ILE A 266 34.08 10.94 1.95
C ILE A 266 35.45 10.44 1.44
N SER A 267 35.53 9.22 0.90
CA SER A 267 36.78 8.75 0.28
C SER A 267 37.23 9.63 -0.88
N PHE A 268 36.29 10.13 -1.69
CA PHE A 268 36.61 11.04 -2.77
C PHE A 268 37.04 12.42 -2.28
N LEU A 269 36.35 12.99 -1.30
CA LEU A 269 36.74 14.27 -0.70
C LEU A 269 38.13 14.19 -0.06
N ALA A 270 38.46 13.10 0.63
CA ALA A 270 39.79 12.86 1.18
C ALA A 270 40.86 12.80 0.08
N TYR A 271 40.56 12.18 -1.06
CA TYR A 271 41.46 12.17 -2.21
C TYR A 271 41.69 13.59 -2.78
N LEU A 272 40.64 14.41 -2.86
CA LEU A 272 40.77 15.81 -3.31
C LEU A 272 41.60 16.65 -2.31
N ALA A 273 41.34 16.51 -1.01
CA ALA A 273 42.09 17.19 0.06
C ALA A 273 43.56 16.79 0.07
N SER A 274 43.89 15.53 -0.24
CA SER A 274 45.29 15.08 -0.34
C SER A 274 46.10 15.78 -1.46
N LYS A 275 45.43 16.43 -2.41
CA LYS A 275 46.07 17.21 -3.48
C LYS A 275 46.22 18.69 -3.12
N THR A 276 45.62 19.15 -2.02
CA THR A 276 45.71 20.52 -1.53
C THR A 276 46.60 20.57 -0.27
N SER A 277 47.21 21.71 0.03
CA SER A 277 48.14 21.86 1.16
C SER A 277 47.45 22.11 2.52
N SER A 278 46.12 22.12 2.55
CA SER A 278 45.32 22.51 3.73
C SER A 278 45.13 21.34 4.69
N LYS A 279 45.82 21.36 5.84
CA LYS A 279 45.65 20.38 6.94
C LYS A 279 44.29 20.46 7.65
N MET A 280 43.51 21.51 7.40
CA MET A 280 42.24 21.75 8.08
C MET A 280 41.11 20.87 7.50
N ASP A 281 41.19 20.53 6.22
CA ASP A 281 40.15 19.75 5.53
C ASP A 281 40.13 18.28 5.99
N ASP A 282 41.29 17.73 6.36
CA ASP A 282 41.43 16.35 6.83
C ASP A 282 40.77 16.09 8.19
N GLN A 283 40.69 17.11 9.05
CA GLN A 283 40.10 17.00 10.39
C GLN A 283 38.58 17.11 10.39
N PHE A 284 37.99 17.79 9.40
CA PHE A 284 36.55 17.96 9.29
C PHE A 284 35.84 16.74 8.69
N LEU A 285 36.50 16.00 7.80
CA LEU A 285 35.91 14.85 7.11
C LEU A 285 35.37 13.75 8.05
N PRO A 286 36.08 13.36 9.13
CA PRO A 286 35.55 12.41 10.11
C PRO A 286 34.29 12.92 10.81
N ILE A 287 34.25 14.21 11.15
CA ILE A 287 33.11 14.85 11.84
C ILE A 287 31.89 14.85 10.90
N ILE A 288 32.07 15.31 9.66
CA ILE A 288 31.01 15.31 8.64
C ILE A 288 30.48 13.90 8.40
N ARG A 289 31.38 12.91 8.29
CA ARG A 289 30.98 11.51 8.13
C ARG A 289 30.08 11.06 9.28
N GLN A 290 30.47 11.33 10.53
CA GLN A 290 29.70 10.87 11.68
C GLN A 290 28.35 11.59 11.80
N LEU A 291 28.31 12.90 11.54
CA LEU A 291 27.08 13.69 11.53
C LEU A 291 26.07 13.17 10.49
N ILE A 292 26.51 12.94 9.25
CA ILE A 292 25.62 12.45 8.20
C ILE A 292 25.18 11.00 8.49
N LYS A 293 26.06 10.14 9.00
CA LYS A 293 25.69 8.78 9.45
C LYS A 293 24.58 8.83 10.49
N LEU A 294 24.74 9.65 11.53
CA LEU A 294 23.71 9.83 12.55
C LEU A 294 22.37 10.27 11.93
N LEU A 295 22.38 11.26 11.03
CA LEU A 295 21.17 11.70 10.32
C LEU A 295 20.51 10.57 9.53
N ILE A 296 21.29 9.75 8.80
CA ILE A 296 20.74 8.63 8.04
C ILE A 296 20.06 7.62 8.97
N ILE A 297 20.68 7.20 10.08
CA ILE A 297 20.05 6.29 11.05
C ILE A 297 18.77 6.89 11.60
N THR A 298 18.79 8.16 12.01
CA THR A 298 17.61 8.82 12.57
C THR A 298 16.46 8.85 11.57
N LEU A 299 16.72 9.24 10.31
CA LEU A 299 15.70 9.27 9.26
C LEU A 299 15.14 7.88 8.92
N VAL A 300 16.02 6.87 8.80
CA VAL A 300 15.60 5.48 8.56
C VAL A 300 14.74 4.98 9.72
N SER A 301 15.15 5.24 10.96
CA SER A 301 14.42 4.82 12.16
C SER A 301 13.05 5.48 12.24
N ILE A 302 12.97 6.80 12.03
CA ILE A 302 11.69 7.54 11.99
C ILE A 302 10.77 6.95 10.93
N LYS A 303 11.28 6.72 9.71
CA LYS A 303 10.47 6.16 8.62
C LYS A 303 9.97 4.75 8.91
N VAL A 304 10.78 3.90 9.54
CA VAL A 304 10.36 2.56 9.97
C VAL A 304 9.28 2.64 11.06
N LEU A 305 9.43 3.53 12.05
CA LEU A 305 8.42 3.73 13.10
C LEU A 305 7.08 4.22 12.53
N ILE A 306 7.11 5.15 11.57
CA ILE A 306 5.91 5.62 10.86
C ILE A 306 5.18 4.45 10.19
N LEU A 307 5.90 3.56 9.50
CA LEU A 307 5.29 2.40 8.84
C LEU A 307 4.67 1.40 9.81
N LEU A 308 5.19 1.32 11.03
CA LEU A 308 4.63 0.50 12.09
C LEU A 308 3.43 1.17 12.79
N ASN A 309 2.93 2.29 12.25
CA ASN A 309 1.87 3.12 12.86
C ASN A 309 2.21 3.58 14.28
N ILE A 310 3.50 3.70 14.62
CA ILE A 310 3.95 4.25 15.90
C ILE A 310 3.90 5.77 15.78
N ASN A 311 3.27 6.44 16.73
CA ASN A 311 3.20 7.90 16.73
C ASN A 311 4.60 8.49 16.98
N VAL A 312 5.19 9.05 15.94
CA VAL A 312 6.51 9.70 15.97
C VAL A 312 6.44 11.21 16.17
N THR A 313 5.26 11.79 16.36
CA THR A 313 5.10 13.25 16.58
C THR A 313 5.82 13.72 17.84
N ALA A 314 6.04 12.83 18.80
CA ALA A 314 6.85 13.12 19.99
C ALA A 314 8.38 13.11 19.73
N LEU A 315 8.83 12.65 18.56
CA LEU A 315 10.25 12.48 18.21
C LEU A 315 10.78 13.58 17.25
N ILE A 316 9.89 14.37 16.66
CA ILE A 316 10.17 15.46 15.70
C ILE A 316 10.07 16.79 16.44
#